data_AF-A0A970H9W1-F1
#
_entry.id   AF-A0A970H9W1-F1
#
_cell.length_a   1.000
_cell.length_b   1.000
_cell.length_c   1.000
_cell.angle_alpha   90.00
_cell.angle_beta   90.00
_cell.angle_gamma   90.00
#
_symmetry.space_group_name_H-M   'P 1'
#
loop_
_entity.id
_entity.type
_entity.pdbx_description
1 polymer ?
#
loop_
_entity_poly.entity_id
_entity_poly.type
_entity_poly.pdbx_seq_one_letter_code
_entity_poly.pdbx_strand_id
1 'polypeptide(L)'
;MKRWIGLAVAVVLSLFFLLIPAVAESDPVPAAANRLSRSGALPPAAGVIHARPALHPEALINDGSFELGPPPASAWTEVTNGTCEWIDDWSSVWGVAAHDGTFDFWAGGYCGGAPTSSSVEQANIPVTATDNELRFWILSYRPDDDDADLDQAYVQVNGTTVWTWDLIQENDTYPDWVEQIVDLSAWAGQNVTLKFGANSAGDETGNIRFDFIQMEPGQGPPMHTVTSSVGTPSGTIAPPSQAVAHGATAAFTLTPDSGYAIDGVAGTCPAGTLAGNVYTTGAITADCTVIANFRPEAGPGPSVLEIPTLAPVGGALLGLALVGLGLGVLRRRRGA
;
A
#
# COMPACT_ATOMS: atom_id res chain seq x y z
N MET A 1 83.00 -17.35 56.58
CA MET A 1 83.44 -16.80 55.27
C MET A 1 82.30 -17.10 54.31
N LYS A 2 81.55 -16.21 53.64
CA LYS A 2 81.61 -14.80 53.17
C LYS A 2 80.22 -14.18 53.51
N ARG A 3 80.04 -12.97 54.07
CA ARG A 3 80.11 -11.60 53.49
C ARG A 3 79.33 -11.43 52.16
N TRP A 4 78.43 -10.45 51.90
CA TRP A 4 78.03 -9.19 52.58
C TRP A 4 76.90 -8.43 51.77
N ILE A 5 76.15 -7.53 52.43
CA ILE A 5 75.44 -6.27 51.96
C ILE A 5 74.00 -6.41 51.42
N GLY A 6 72.94 -5.81 52.00
CA GLY A 6 72.60 -4.36 52.16
C GLY A 6 71.63 -3.96 51.02
N LEU A 7 70.48 -3.30 51.18
CA LEU A 7 70.16 -2.06 51.89
C LEU A 7 68.62 -1.88 51.86
N ALA A 8 68.04 -1.28 52.90
CA ALA A 8 66.63 -0.88 52.94
C ALA A 8 66.41 0.50 52.31
N VAL A 9 65.34 0.69 51.53
CA VAL A 9 64.66 1.98 51.34
C VAL A 9 63.16 1.72 51.25
N ALA A 10 62.42 2.30 52.20
CA ALA A 10 60.97 2.39 52.15
C ALA A 10 60.58 3.70 51.45
N VAL A 11 59.64 3.63 50.50
CA VAL A 11 58.82 4.75 50.08
C VAL A 11 57.38 4.25 50.04
N VAL A 12 56.57 4.77 50.96
CA VAL A 12 55.11 4.66 50.95
C VAL A 12 54.59 5.91 50.23
N LEU A 13 53.82 5.73 49.16
CA LEU A 13 52.84 6.73 48.73
C LEU A 13 51.62 6.06 48.08
N SER A 14 50.47 6.42 48.63
CA SER A 14 49.10 5.96 48.44
C SER A 14 48.54 6.07 47.01
N LEU A 15 47.57 5.23 46.64
CA LEU A 15 46.14 5.60 46.48
C LEU A 15 45.32 4.51 45.73
N PHE A 16 44.19 4.15 46.34
CA PHE A 16 42.86 3.87 45.76
C PHE A 16 42.55 2.60 44.93
N PHE A 17 41.43 2.00 45.34
CA PHE A 17 40.60 0.98 44.71
C PHE A 17 40.41 1.13 43.19
N LEU A 18 40.49 0.00 42.48
CA LEU A 18 39.42 -0.48 41.58
C LEU A 18 39.73 -1.93 41.20
N LEU A 19 39.11 -2.89 41.92
CA LEU A 19 38.79 -4.17 41.30
C LEU A 19 37.77 -3.84 40.21
N ILE A 20 38.24 -3.82 38.95
CA ILE A 20 37.34 -3.96 37.81
C ILE A 20 36.89 -5.42 37.85
N PRO A 21 35.60 -5.74 38.01
CA PRO A 21 35.16 -7.08 37.66
C PRO A 21 35.41 -7.21 36.16
N ALA A 22 36.22 -8.19 35.75
CA ALA A 22 36.21 -8.61 34.36
C ALA A 22 34.74 -8.91 34.02
N VAL A 23 34.15 -8.10 33.15
CA VAL A 23 32.93 -8.49 32.44
C VAL A 23 33.32 -9.79 31.75
N ALA A 24 32.68 -10.88 32.14
CA ALA A 24 32.72 -12.09 31.35
C ALA A 24 32.17 -11.69 29.97
N GLU A 25 33.04 -11.63 28.97
CA GLU A 25 32.63 -11.85 27.59
C GLU A 25 31.84 -13.16 27.63
N SER A 26 30.52 -13.05 27.49
CA SER A 26 29.65 -14.21 27.42
C SER A 26 30.15 -15.05 26.26
N ASP A 27 30.54 -16.31 26.52
CA ASP A 27 30.84 -17.27 25.46
C ASP A 27 29.74 -17.18 24.39
N PRO A 28 30.07 -17.07 23.08
CA PRO A 28 29.04 -17.11 22.05
C PRO A 28 28.37 -18.48 22.14
N VAL A 29 27.09 -18.48 22.52
CA VAL A 29 26.23 -19.66 22.39
C VAL A 29 26.30 -20.04 20.90
N PRO A 30 26.70 -21.27 20.52
CA PRO A 30 26.69 -21.63 19.12
C PRO A 30 25.25 -21.58 18.63
N ALA A 31 24.94 -20.54 17.85
CA ALA A 31 23.62 -20.36 17.26
C ALA A 31 23.25 -21.63 16.50
N ALA A 32 22.04 -22.12 16.69
CA ALA A 32 21.50 -23.09 15.74
C ALA A 32 21.54 -22.43 14.35
N ALA A 33 21.85 -23.18 13.30
CA ALA A 33 21.90 -22.58 11.96
C ALA A 33 20.49 -22.20 11.51
N ASN A 34 20.35 -20.98 10.99
CA ASN A 34 19.12 -20.49 10.37
C ASN A 34 18.90 -21.19 9.02
N ARG A 35 17.64 -21.45 8.65
CA ARG A 35 17.27 -22.16 7.42
C ARG A 35 16.03 -21.57 6.77
N LEU A 36 16.00 -21.62 5.45
CA LEU A 36 14.88 -21.15 4.63
C LEU A 36 13.65 -22.05 4.75
N SER A 37 13.85 -23.36 4.76
CA SER A 37 12.77 -24.34 4.74
C SER A 37 12.98 -25.44 5.77
N ARG A 38 11.92 -26.20 6.07
CA ARG A 38 11.99 -27.32 7.01
C ARG A 38 13.04 -28.35 6.60
N SER A 39 13.17 -28.58 5.31
CA SER A 39 14.11 -29.53 4.72
C SER A 39 15.54 -28.98 4.60
N GLY A 40 15.74 -27.68 4.84
CA GLY A 40 17.02 -26.99 4.62
C GLY A 40 17.35 -26.82 3.14
N ALA A 41 16.32 -26.75 2.28
CA ALA A 41 16.50 -26.49 0.86
C ALA A 41 17.07 -25.09 0.64
N LEU A 42 18.02 -24.99 -0.28
CA LEU A 42 18.56 -23.72 -0.77
C LEU A 42 17.75 -23.27 -1.99
N PRO A 43 17.60 -21.95 -2.20
CA PRO A 43 16.90 -21.44 -3.35
C PRO A 43 17.77 -21.61 -4.61
N PRO A 44 17.19 -21.54 -5.81
CA PRO A 44 17.96 -21.57 -7.05
C PRO A 44 18.87 -20.34 -7.12
N ALA A 45 20.17 -20.53 -7.37
CA ALA A 45 21.14 -19.44 -7.38
C ALA A 45 20.77 -18.32 -8.39
N ALA A 46 20.67 -17.09 -7.88
CA ALA A 46 20.42 -15.89 -8.69
C ALA A 46 21.48 -14.82 -8.41
N GLY A 47 22.38 -14.59 -9.37
CA GLY A 47 23.49 -13.63 -9.24
C GLY A 47 23.06 -12.18 -9.49
N VAL A 48 22.18 -11.63 -8.66
CA VAL A 48 21.78 -10.22 -8.73
C VAL A 48 22.52 -9.43 -7.66
N ILE A 49 23.25 -8.38 -8.08
CA ILE A 49 23.91 -7.41 -7.21
C ILE A 49 23.24 -6.07 -7.47
N HIS A 50 22.59 -5.49 -6.46
CA HIS A 50 22.08 -4.13 -6.52
C HIS A 50 23.20 -3.13 -6.16
N ALA A 51 23.24 -2.00 -6.86
CA ALA A 51 24.26 -0.97 -6.66
C ALA A 51 23.67 0.22 -5.87
N ARG A 52 24.49 0.73 -4.96
CA ARG A 52 24.27 1.85 -4.02
C ARG A 52 23.43 3.03 -4.54
N PRO A 53 22.29 3.35 -3.90
CA PRO A 53 21.88 4.72 -3.63
C PRO A 53 22.72 5.27 -2.46
N ALA A 54 23.20 6.52 -2.54
CA ALA A 54 23.95 7.11 -1.44
C ALA A 54 23.02 7.36 -0.23
N LEU A 55 23.39 6.83 0.94
CA LEU A 55 22.77 7.20 2.21
C LEU A 55 22.74 8.73 2.34
N HIS A 56 21.58 9.27 2.72
CA HIS A 56 21.47 10.68 3.06
C HIS A 56 22.41 10.99 4.23
N PRO A 57 23.24 12.05 4.17
CA PRO A 57 24.26 12.35 5.18
C PRO A 57 23.70 12.72 6.58
N GLU A 58 22.38 12.80 6.73
CA GLU A 58 21.64 13.02 7.98
C GLU A 58 20.67 11.87 8.27
N ALA A 59 21.09 10.61 8.08
CA ALA A 59 20.23 9.45 8.28
C ALA A 59 19.55 9.48 9.66
N LEU A 60 18.21 9.63 9.66
CA LEU A 60 17.40 9.66 10.88
C LEU A 60 17.29 8.28 11.55
N ILE A 61 17.57 7.23 10.79
CA ILE A 61 17.62 5.84 11.24
C ILE A 61 19.08 5.46 11.36
N ASN A 62 19.51 5.09 12.58
CA ASN A 62 20.88 4.63 12.77
C ASN A 62 20.99 3.22 12.21
N ASP A 63 22.08 2.94 11.48
CA ASP A 63 22.34 1.59 10.95
C ASP A 63 21.19 1.03 10.12
N GLY A 64 20.53 1.89 9.33
CA GLY A 64 19.36 1.50 8.52
C GLY A 64 19.64 0.41 7.47
N SER A 65 20.89 0.30 7.03
CA SER A 65 21.39 -0.75 6.13
C SER A 65 22.12 -1.88 6.87
N PHE A 66 22.05 -1.96 8.19
CA PHE A 66 22.64 -3.03 9.02
C PHE A 66 24.17 -3.24 8.92
N GLU A 67 24.90 -2.34 8.25
CA GLU A 67 26.33 -2.46 7.96
C GLU A 67 27.25 -2.36 9.19
N LEU A 68 26.72 -2.02 10.37
CA LEU A 68 27.46 -2.21 11.61
C LEU A 68 27.60 -3.71 11.98
N GLY A 69 26.86 -4.59 11.31
CA GLY A 69 26.84 -6.02 11.54
C GLY A 69 25.98 -6.41 12.75
N PRO A 70 26.04 -7.66 13.19
CA PRO A 70 25.19 -8.16 14.27
C PRO A 70 25.36 -7.43 15.61
N PRO A 71 24.38 -7.53 16.53
CA PRO A 71 24.54 -7.08 17.90
C PRO A 71 25.80 -7.66 18.56
N PRO A 72 26.53 -6.89 19.40
CA PRO A 72 26.14 -5.59 19.95
C PRO A 72 26.54 -4.37 19.08
N ALA A 73 27.11 -4.59 17.90
CA ALA A 73 27.55 -3.49 17.04
C ALA A 73 26.37 -2.80 16.33
N SER A 74 25.33 -3.57 15.98
CA SER A 74 24.12 -3.01 15.38
C SER A 74 23.48 -1.93 16.26
N ALA A 75 22.89 -0.92 15.62
CA ALA A 75 22.00 0.02 16.31
C ALA A 75 20.58 -0.56 16.54
N TRP A 76 20.28 -1.72 15.95
CA TRP A 76 19.03 -2.42 16.11
C TRP A 76 19.10 -3.45 17.23
N THR A 77 18.02 -3.58 17.99
CA THR A 77 17.85 -4.61 19.01
C THR A 77 17.08 -5.79 18.43
N GLU A 78 17.68 -6.97 18.41
CA GLU A 78 16.99 -8.20 17.99
C GLU A 78 16.07 -8.74 19.10
N VAL A 79 14.86 -9.16 18.69
CA VAL A 79 13.90 -9.88 19.53
C VAL A 79 13.44 -11.11 18.74
N THR A 80 13.78 -12.30 19.25
CA THR A 80 13.47 -13.58 18.61
C THR A 80 12.94 -14.58 19.64
N ASN A 81 12.11 -15.52 19.17
CA ASN A 81 11.70 -16.70 19.93
C ASN A 81 12.73 -17.85 19.90
N GLY A 82 13.87 -17.67 19.22
CA GLY A 82 14.96 -18.64 19.10
C GLY A 82 16.30 -18.14 19.65
N THR A 83 17.37 -18.88 19.36
CA THR A 83 18.76 -18.52 19.71
C THR A 83 19.62 -18.19 18.50
N CYS A 84 18.99 -18.00 17.33
CA CYS A 84 19.68 -17.62 16.10
C CYS A 84 19.94 -16.12 16.06
N GLU A 85 20.97 -15.75 15.32
CA GLU A 85 21.30 -14.39 14.90
C GLU A 85 20.56 -14.08 13.60
N TRP A 86 20.07 -12.85 13.45
CA TRP A 86 19.15 -12.48 12.36
C TRP A 86 19.64 -11.31 11.50
N ILE A 87 20.63 -10.56 11.99
CA ILE A 87 21.44 -9.62 11.21
C ILE A 87 22.78 -10.28 10.88
N ASP A 88 23.01 -10.66 9.62
CA ASP A 88 24.27 -11.28 9.16
C ASP A 88 24.38 -11.21 7.61
N ASP A 89 25.46 -11.75 7.05
CA ASP A 89 25.63 -11.95 5.60
C ASP A 89 24.89 -13.22 5.15
N TRP A 90 23.68 -13.01 4.62
CA TRP A 90 22.82 -14.11 4.17
C TRP A 90 23.06 -14.52 2.71
N SER A 91 24.05 -13.95 2.03
CA SER A 91 24.29 -14.17 0.59
C SER A 91 24.53 -15.63 0.23
N SER A 92 25.22 -16.37 1.11
CA SER A 92 25.51 -17.79 0.90
C SER A 92 24.28 -18.70 1.08
N VAL A 93 23.31 -18.28 1.91
CA VAL A 93 22.11 -19.05 2.22
C VAL A 93 21.01 -18.79 1.18
N TRP A 94 20.79 -17.51 0.85
CA TRP A 94 19.74 -17.10 -0.09
C TRP A 94 20.22 -17.08 -1.55
N GLY A 95 21.54 -17.15 -1.78
CA GLY A 95 22.11 -17.00 -3.12
C GLY A 95 21.95 -15.60 -3.70
N VAL A 96 21.52 -14.61 -2.90
CA VAL A 96 21.28 -13.21 -3.28
C VAL A 96 21.95 -12.33 -2.23
N ALA A 97 22.72 -11.33 -2.64
CA ALA A 97 23.39 -10.40 -1.73
C ALA A 97 22.37 -9.51 -0.98
N ALA A 98 22.83 -8.85 0.10
CA ALA A 98 22.11 -7.72 0.69
C ALA A 98 21.81 -6.66 -0.39
N HIS A 99 20.76 -5.87 -0.19
CA HIS A 99 20.40 -4.80 -1.12
C HIS A 99 21.46 -3.71 -1.14
N ASP A 100 21.94 -3.32 0.04
CA ASP A 100 23.08 -2.44 0.24
C ASP A 100 24.14 -3.14 1.09
N GLY A 101 25.41 -2.92 0.75
CA GLY A 101 26.51 -3.44 1.55
C GLY A 101 26.60 -4.96 1.62
N THR A 102 26.71 -5.49 2.84
CA THR A 102 27.03 -6.89 3.16
C THR A 102 25.99 -7.54 4.08
N PHE A 103 25.53 -6.79 5.08
CA PHE A 103 24.66 -7.28 6.15
C PHE A 103 23.23 -6.79 5.94
N ASP A 104 22.28 -7.62 6.34
CA ASP A 104 20.87 -7.25 6.35
C ASP A 104 20.10 -8.11 7.35
N PHE A 105 18.83 -7.77 7.59
CA PHE A 105 18.00 -8.44 8.57
C PHE A 105 17.09 -9.50 7.93
N TRP A 106 17.21 -10.76 8.33
CA TRP A 106 16.30 -11.84 7.96
C TRP A 106 15.24 -12.03 9.07
N ALA A 107 13.95 -11.95 8.72
CA ALA A 107 12.84 -12.34 9.59
C ALA A 107 12.12 -13.60 9.10
N GLY A 108 11.57 -14.39 10.04
CA GLY A 108 10.94 -15.68 9.75
C GLY A 108 11.96 -16.80 9.55
N GLY A 109 11.63 -17.84 8.79
CA GLY A 109 12.51 -19.00 8.62
C GLY A 109 12.47 -20.00 9.77
N TYR A 110 13.47 -20.88 9.81
CA TYR A 110 13.64 -21.88 10.86
C TYR A 110 14.92 -21.67 11.64
N CYS A 111 14.79 -21.61 12.97
CA CYS A 111 15.92 -21.66 13.89
C CYS A 111 15.84 -22.92 14.74
N GLY A 112 16.91 -23.72 14.75
CA GLY A 112 16.93 -24.96 15.56
C GLY A 112 15.87 -25.98 15.17
N GLY A 113 15.35 -25.91 13.94
CA GLY A 113 14.31 -26.81 13.42
C GLY A 113 12.88 -26.42 13.80
N ALA A 114 12.65 -25.24 14.36
CA ALA A 114 11.32 -24.69 14.62
C ALA A 114 11.09 -23.39 13.84
N PRO A 115 9.85 -23.12 13.39
CA PRO A 115 9.49 -21.82 12.80
C PRO A 115 9.75 -20.69 13.77
N THR A 116 10.22 -19.56 13.25
CA THR A 116 10.62 -18.42 14.08
C THR A 116 9.71 -17.23 13.89
N SER A 117 9.55 -16.51 14.99
CA SER A 117 9.06 -15.14 14.99
C SER A 117 10.21 -14.27 15.47
N SER A 118 10.71 -13.44 14.58
CA SER A 118 11.89 -12.60 14.80
C SER A 118 11.62 -11.17 14.34
N SER A 119 12.26 -10.23 15.03
CA SER A 119 12.11 -8.82 14.78
C SER A 119 13.34 -8.04 15.21
N VAL A 120 13.53 -6.87 14.62
CA VAL A 120 14.47 -5.85 15.05
C VAL A 120 13.70 -4.60 15.45
N GLU A 121 14.16 -3.92 16.49
CA GLU A 121 13.58 -2.67 16.94
C GLU A 121 14.63 -1.60 17.22
N GLN A 122 14.26 -0.35 16.91
CA GLN A 122 15.05 0.83 17.24
C GLN A 122 14.12 1.91 17.79
N ALA A 123 14.46 2.42 18.97
CA ALA A 123 13.69 3.45 19.65
C ALA A 123 14.24 4.85 19.32
N ASN A 124 13.43 5.88 19.62
CA ASN A 124 13.79 7.29 19.50
C ASN A 124 14.10 7.75 18.07
N ILE A 125 13.47 7.13 17.06
CA ILE A 125 13.58 7.57 15.66
C ILE A 125 12.74 8.84 15.47
N PRO A 126 13.33 9.97 15.06
CA PRO A 126 12.55 11.18 14.77
C PRO A 126 11.81 11.02 13.44
N VAL A 127 10.49 11.18 13.45
CA VAL A 127 9.68 11.40 12.24
C VAL A 127 9.49 12.90 12.12
N THR A 128 10.20 13.55 11.19
CA THR A 128 10.15 15.01 11.09
C THR A 128 8.90 15.46 10.33
N ALA A 129 8.66 16.78 10.25
CA ALA A 129 7.55 17.30 9.44
C ALA A 129 7.78 17.10 7.93
N THR A 130 9.03 16.91 7.51
CA THR A 130 9.43 16.74 6.11
C THR A 130 9.78 15.30 5.81
N ASP A 131 10.51 14.63 6.69
CA ASP A 131 11.01 13.26 6.54
C ASP A 131 10.08 12.30 7.28
N ASN A 132 8.95 12.03 6.63
CA ASN A 132 7.85 11.23 7.17
C ASN A 132 7.40 10.14 6.19
N GLU A 133 8.27 9.77 5.25
CA GLU A 133 8.08 8.61 4.40
C GLU A 133 9.17 7.58 4.71
N LEU A 134 8.75 6.42 5.22
CA LEU A 134 9.65 5.33 5.55
C LEU A 134 9.83 4.46 4.31
N ARG A 135 11.07 4.33 3.87
CA ARG A 135 11.47 3.49 2.73
C ARG A 135 12.37 2.38 3.20
N PHE A 136 12.17 1.20 2.64
CA PHE A 136 12.98 0.03 2.92
C PHE A 136 12.83 -0.96 1.78
N TRP A 137 13.78 -1.86 1.63
CA TRP A 137 13.73 -2.90 0.61
C TRP A 137 13.41 -4.23 1.25
N ILE A 138 12.62 -5.05 0.53
CA ILE A 138 12.30 -6.41 0.94
C ILE A 138 12.71 -7.43 -0.10
N LEU A 139 13.04 -8.63 0.37
CA LEU A 139 13.17 -9.83 -0.45
C LEU A 139 12.44 -10.97 0.26
N SER A 140 11.27 -11.36 -0.25
CA SER A 140 10.44 -12.44 0.33
C SER A 140 10.63 -13.75 -0.44
N TYR A 141 10.60 -14.87 0.30
CA TYR A 141 10.61 -16.19 -0.29
C TYR A 141 9.89 -17.22 0.59
N ARG A 142 8.93 -17.95 -0.01
CA ARG A 142 8.19 -19.05 0.61
C ARG A 142 8.59 -20.39 -0.02
N PRO A 143 9.61 -21.08 0.54
CA PRO A 143 10.14 -22.33 -0.02
C PRO A 143 9.33 -23.57 0.34
N ASP A 144 8.64 -23.55 1.48
CA ASP A 144 7.67 -24.59 1.86
C ASP A 144 6.30 -24.26 1.19
N ASP A 145 5.37 -25.22 1.17
CA ASP A 145 4.04 -24.97 0.61
C ASP A 145 3.30 -23.89 1.43
N ASP A 146 2.29 -23.26 0.86
CA ASP A 146 1.43 -22.36 1.64
C ASP A 146 0.55 -23.20 2.58
N ASP A 147 0.48 -22.82 3.86
CA ASP A 147 -0.37 -23.44 4.85
C ASP A 147 -1.55 -22.53 5.28
N ALA A 148 -2.43 -23.07 6.12
CA ALA A 148 -3.64 -22.36 6.54
C ALA A 148 -3.38 -21.32 7.65
N ASP A 149 -2.22 -21.40 8.29
CA ASP A 149 -1.78 -20.46 9.30
C ASP A 149 -1.15 -19.24 8.59
N LEU A 150 -1.47 -18.02 9.06
CA LEU A 150 -1.01 -16.81 8.40
C LEU A 150 0.40 -16.46 8.84
N ASP A 151 1.35 -16.64 7.93
CA ASP A 151 2.71 -16.11 8.06
C ASP A 151 2.78 -14.71 7.46
N GLN A 152 3.24 -13.76 8.27
CA GLN A 152 3.18 -12.35 7.88
C GLN A 152 4.38 -11.58 8.40
N ALA A 153 5.00 -10.84 7.49
CA ALA A 153 5.95 -9.79 7.81
C ALA A 153 5.23 -8.48 8.13
N TYR A 154 5.81 -7.66 8.99
CA TYR A 154 5.19 -6.44 9.47
C TYR A 154 6.20 -5.33 9.75
N VAL A 155 5.70 -4.09 9.67
CA VAL A 155 6.34 -2.91 10.25
C VAL A 155 5.40 -2.30 11.27
N GLN A 156 5.93 -1.96 12.44
CA GLN A 156 5.22 -1.33 13.53
C GLN A 156 5.86 0.00 13.94
N VAL A 157 5.00 0.97 14.26
CA VAL A 157 5.35 2.27 14.83
C VAL A 157 4.70 2.40 16.19
N ASN A 158 5.51 2.47 17.25
CA ASN A 158 5.02 2.46 18.64
C ASN A 158 4.05 1.29 18.93
N GLY A 159 4.32 0.12 18.33
CA GLY A 159 3.48 -1.09 18.46
C GLY A 159 2.22 -1.11 17.58
N THR A 160 1.93 -0.05 16.82
CA THR A 160 0.85 -0.04 15.83
C THR A 160 1.37 -0.55 14.50
N THR A 161 0.77 -1.59 13.93
CA THR A 161 1.14 -2.09 12.60
C THR A 161 0.74 -1.09 11.52
N VAL A 162 1.72 -0.70 10.69
CA VAL A 162 1.56 0.29 9.61
C VAL A 162 1.77 -0.31 8.22
N TRP A 163 2.35 -1.51 8.16
CA TRP A 163 2.59 -2.26 6.93
C TRP A 163 2.60 -3.75 7.25
N THR A 164 2.11 -4.55 6.31
CA THR A 164 2.07 -6.01 6.38
C THR A 164 2.39 -6.61 5.02
N TRP A 165 2.97 -7.81 5.01
CA TRP A 165 3.20 -8.59 3.81
C TRP A 165 2.97 -10.07 4.10
N ASP A 166 1.99 -10.65 3.41
CA ASP A 166 1.66 -12.07 3.58
C ASP A 166 2.74 -12.92 2.90
N LEU A 167 3.35 -13.82 3.67
CA LEU A 167 4.49 -14.63 3.24
C LEU A 167 4.04 -15.95 2.60
N ILE A 168 3.36 -15.80 1.47
CA ILE A 168 2.84 -16.87 0.62
C ILE A 168 3.55 -16.86 -0.75
N GLN A 169 3.55 -17.99 -1.46
CA GLN A 169 4.24 -18.15 -2.74
C GLN A 169 3.80 -17.12 -3.81
N GLU A 170 2.52 -16.71 -3.82
CA GLU A 170 2.01 -15.71 -4.77
C GLU A 170 2.67 -14.32 -4.57
N ASN A 171 3.13 -14.03 -3.36
CA ASN A 171 3.74 -12.76 -2.97
C ASN A 171 5.27 -12.84 -2.88
N ASP A 172 5.90 -13.87 -3.42
CA ASP A 172 7.35 -13.96 -3.45
C ASP A 172 7.95 -12.89 -4.37
N THR A 173 8.95 -12.17 -3.88
CA THR A 173 9.74 -11.24 -4.68
C THR A 173 11.06 -11.84 -5.14
N TYR A 174 11.50 -12.96 -4.54
CA TYR A 174 12.73 -13.63 -4.89
C TYR A 174 12.87 -13.87 -6.42
N PRO A 175 14.03 -13.58 -7.03
CA PRO A 175 15.29 -13.14 -6.41
C PRO A 175 15.46 -11.63 -6.30
N ASP A 176 14.43 -10.84 -6.59
CA ASP A 176 14.52 -9.40 -6.74
C ASP A 176 14.15 -8.69 -5.44
N TRP A 177 14.99 -7.73 -5.04
CA TRP A 177 14.66 -6.78 -3.98
C TRP A 177 13.60 -5.80 -4.49
N VAL A 178 12.56 -5.56 -3.71
CA VAL A 178 11.47 -4.64 -4.04
C VAL A 178 11.36 -3.56 -2.96
N GLU A 179 11.34 -2.30 -3.38
CA GLU A 179 11.18 -1.16 -2.47
C GLU A 179 9.75 -1.11 -1.92
N GLN A 180 9.65 -0.87 -0.62
CA GLN A 180 8.43 -0.58 0.10
C GLN A 180 8.47 0.86 0.60
N ILE A 181 7.31 1.51 0.54
CA ILE A 181 7.13 2.91 0.94
C ILE A 181 5.94 2.96 1.88
N VAL A 182 6.15 3.51 3.07
CA VAL A 182 5.13 3.64 4.12
C VAL A 182 5.04 5.10 4.55
N ASP A 183 3.84 5.68 4.41
CA ASP A 183 3.54 7.04 4.87
C ASP A 183 3.44 7.06 6.40
N LEU A 184 4.33 7.80 7.04
CA LEU A 184 4.37 8.05 8.48
C LEU A 184 3.94 9.47 8.86
N SER A 185 3.28 10.21 7.96
CA SER A 185 2.83 11.59 8.21
C SER A 185 1.95 11.75 9.46
N ALA A 186 1.22 10.70 9.85
CA ALA A 186 0.44 10.69 11.09
C ALA A 186 1.30 10.79 12.37
N TRP A 187 2.59 10.46 12.29
CA TRP A 187 3.56 10.55 13.39
C TRP A 187 4.51 11.76 13.25
N ALA A 188 4.30 12.64 12.27
CA ALA A 188 5.15 13.81 12.05
C ALA A 188 5.31 14.67 13.31
N GLY A 189 6.55 15.02 13.62
CA GLY A 189 6.95 15.78 14.81
C GLY A 189 7.11 14.94 16.08
N GLN A 190 7.07 13.61 15.98
CA GLN A 190 7.22 12.69 17.12
C GLN A 190 8.50 11.87 17.01
N ASN A 191 9.00 11.40 18.15
CA ASN A 191 9.97 10.32 18.20
C ASN A 191 9.23 9.00 18.39
N VAL A 192 9.53 8.02 17.54
CA VAL A 192 8.85 6.73 17.53
C VAL A 192 9.81 5.58 17.79
N THR A 193 9.26 4.43 18.16
CA THR A 193 9.93 3.14 18.07
C THR A 193 9.50 2.47 16.78
N LEU A 194 10.47 2.16 15.93
CA LEU A 194 10.26 1.35 14.74
C LEU A 194 10.57 -0.11 15.05
N LYS A 195 9.76 -1.00 14.52
CA LYS A 195 9.95 -2.44 14.63
C LYS A 195 9.64 -3.12 13.31
N PHE A 196 10.58 -3.91 12.82
CA PHE A 196 10.45 -4.73 11.61
C PHE A 196 10.51 -6.18 12.04
N GLY A 197 9.70 -7.04 11.45
CA GLY A 197 9.76 -8.46 11.79
C GLY A 197 8.82 -9.31 10.97
N ALA A 198 8.78 -10.59 11.31
CA ALA A 198 7.84 -11.54 10.77
C ALA A 198 7.37 -12.47 11.89
N ASN A 199 6.10 -12.84 11.80
CA ASN A 199 5.53 -13.90 12.62
C ASN A 199 5.32 -15.11 11.71
N SER A 200 5.90 -16.24 12.11
CA SER A 200 5.56 -17.54 11.54
C SER A 200 4.65 -18.27 12.51
N ALA A 201 3.47 -18.67 12.04
CA ALA A 201 2.49 -19.47 12.74
C ALA A 201 2.45 -20.88 12.14
N GLY A 202 2.00 -21.86 12.93
CA GLY A 202 1.90 -23.24 12.45
C GLY A 202 3.24 -23.98 12.40
N ASP A 203 3.35 -24.91 11.45
CA ASP A 203 4.51 -25.79 11.30
C ASP A 203 5.45 -25.34 10.17
N GLU A 204 5.01 -24.47 9.25
CA GLU A 204 5.79 -23.93 8.13
C GLU A 204 6.19 -22.46 8.37
N THR A 205 6.94 -21.87 7.45
CA THR A 205 7.43 -20.50 7.63
C THR A 205 7.56 -19.75 6.31
N GLY A 206 7.25 -18.46 6.37
CA GLY A 206 7.66 -17.48 5.40
C GLY A 206 9.02 -16.88 5.72
N ASN A 207 9.80 -16.55 4.69
CA ASN A 207 11.06 -15.85 4.86
C ASN A 207 10.97 -14.46 4.25
N ILE A 208 11.53 -13.47 4.94
CA ILE A 208 11.71 -12.14 4.39
C ILE A 208 13.05 -11.57 4.85
N ARG A 209 13.72 -10.84 3.96
CA ARG A 209 14.85 -10.00 4.30
C ARG A 209 14.48 -8.53 4.18
N PHE A 210 14.99 -7.72 5.08
CA PHE A 210 14.82 -6.28 5.13
C PHE A 210 16.19 -5.61 5.04
N ASP A 211 16.27 -4.56 4.23
CA ASP A 211 17.51 -3.80 4.09
C ASP A 211 17.23 -2.34 3.70
N PHE A 212 18.23 -1.49 3.85
CA PHE A 212 18.27 -0.09 3.44
C PHE A 212 17.06 0.72 3.95
N ILE A 213 16.84 0.63 5.26
CA ILE A 213 15.76 1.32 5.96
C ILE A 213 16.14 2.80 6.16
N GLN A 214 15.35 3.70 5.60
CA GLN A 214 15.61 5.13 5.66
C GLN A 214 14.31 5.94 5.74
N MET A 215 14.41 7.14 6.32
CA MET A 215 13.39 8.17 6.17
C MET A 215 13.74 9.05 4.98
N GLU A 216 12.77 9.34 4.15
CA GLU A 216 12.88 10.32 3.07
C GLU A 216 11.83 11.43 3.21
N PRO A 217 12.06 12.58 2.56
CA PRO A 217 11.07 13.63 2.48
C PRO A 217 9.76 13.11 1.87
N GLY A 218 8.70 13.05 2.66
CA GLY A 218 7.41 12.57 2.19
C GLY A 218 6.87 13.50 1.11
N GLN A 219 6.60 12.95 -0.08
CA GLN A 219 6.03 13.70 -1.19
C GLN A 219 4.53 14.02 -0.97
N GLY A 220 3.98 13.67 0.21
CA GLY A 220 2.55 13.49 0.42
C GLY A 220 2.05 12.20 -0.25
N PRO A 221 0.79 11.79 -0.04
CA PRO A 221 0.23 10.63 -0.74
C PRO A 221 0.35 10.85 -2.25
N PRO A 222 0.72 9.82 -3.05
CA PRO A 222 0.82 9.94 -4.50
C PRO A 222 -0.44 10.61 -5.06
N MET A 223 -0.29 11.72 -5.79
CA MET A 223 -1.44 12.45 -6.32
C MET A 223 -1.77 11.94 -7.72
N HIS A 224 -3.03 11.63 -7.95
CA HIS A 224 -3.57 11.27 -9.26
C HIS A 224 -4.34 12.43 -9.85
N THR A 225 -4.19 12.63 -11.15
CA THR A 225 -4.98 13.58 -11.91
C THR A 225 -6.30 12.94 -12.31
N VAL A 226 -7.41 13.49 -11.81
CA VAL A 226 -8.76 13.12 -12.26
C VAL A 226 -9.28 14.21 -13.18
N THR A 227 -9.49 13.86 -14.45
CA THR A 227 -10.05 14.78 -15.45
C THR A 227 -11.53 14.49 -15.68
N SER A 228 -12.31 15.52 -15.91
CA SER A 228 -13.73 15.38 -16.24
C SER A 228 -14.06 15.94 -17.61
N SER A 229 -15.04 15.32 -18.27
CA SER A 229 -15.53 15.74 -19.57
C SER A 229 -17.01 15.42 -19.74
N VAL A 230 -17.60 15.96 -20.81
CA VAL A 230 -18.99 15.72 -21.18
C VAL A 230 -19.02 14.81 -22.40
N GLY A 231 -19.67 13.65 -22.28
CA GLY A 231 -19.75 12.65 -23.36
C GLY A 231 -20.81 12.96 -24.41
N THR A 232 -21.91 13.59 -24.01
CA THR A 232 -23.01 14.03 -24.89
C THR A 232 -23.21 15.54 -24.76
N PRO A 233 -23.24 16.31 -25.85
CA PRO A 233 -23.46 17.76 -25.74
C PRO A 233 -24.85 18.01 -25.18
N SER A 234 -24.97 18.58 -23.97
CA SER A 234 -26.14 19.27 -23.37
C SER A 234 -26.05 19.32 -21.83
N GLY A 235 -24.94 19.86 -21.32
CA GLY A 235 -24.70 20.03 -19.90
C GLY A 235 -23.22 20.28 -19.60
N THR A 236 -22.89 20.41 -18.32
CA THR A 236 -21.52 20.67 -17.84
C THR A 236 -21.17 19.77 -16.65
N ILE A 237 -19.87 19.55 -16.45
CA ILE A 237 -19.28 18.87 -15.29
C ILE A 237 -18.15 19.74 -14.73
N ALA A 238 -18.06 19.86 -13.41
CA ALA A 238 -17.02 20.62 -12.72
C ALA A 238 -16.54 19.91 -11.44
N PRO A 239 -15.25 20.04 -11.07
CA PRO A 239 -14.19 20.73 -11.80
C PRO A 239 -13.73 19.94 -13.05
N PRO A 240 -13.13 20.60 -14.07
CA PRO A 240 -12.63 19.93 -15.28
C PRO A 240 -11.40 19.05 -15.00
N SER A 241 -10.65 19.35 -13.96
CA SER A 241 -9.54 18.55 -13.45
C SER A 241 -9.32 18.84 -11.97
N GLN A 242 -8.92 17.83 -11.21
CA GLN A 242 -8.46 17.98 -9.83
C GLN A 242 -7.38 16.93 -9.51
N ALA A 243 -6.40 17.32 -8.70
CA ALA A 243 -5.43 16.40 -8.14
C ALA A 243 -6.01 15.77 -6.88
N VAL A 244 -5.95 14.45 -6.77
CA VAL A 244 -6.57 13.66 -5.70
C VAL A 244 -5.54 12.73 -5.11
N ALA A 245 -5.42 12.70 -3.79
CA ALA A 245 -4.53 11.78 -3.09
C ALA A 245 -4.89 10.32 -3.39
N HIS A 246 -3.89 9.46 -3.52
CA HIS A 246 -4.07 8.01 -3.64
C HIS A 246 -4.98 7.50 -2.51
N GLY A 247 -5.97 6.67 -2.86
CA GLY A 247 -6.96 6.12 -1.94
C GLY A 247 -8.13 7.07 -1.60
N ALA A 248 -8.02 8.38 -1.87
CA ALA A 248 -9.11 9.32 -1.64
C ALA A 248 -10.16 9.29 -2.77
N THR A 249 -11.31 9.92 -2.55
CA THR A 249 -12.41 10.05 -3.53
C THR A 249 -12.50 11.46 -4.10
N ALA A 250 -12.93 11.59 -5.35
CA ALA A 250 -13.18 12.88 -6.01
C ALA A 250 -14.68 13.16 -6.12
N ALA A 251 -15.08 14.43 -6.01
CA ALA A 251 -16.47 14.86 -6.22
C ALA A 251 -16.59 15.79 -7.43
N PHE A 252 -17.64 15.60 -8.22
CA PHE A 252 -17.96 16.38 -9.41
C PHE A 252 -19.43 16.80 -9.40
N THR A 253 -19.70 18.06 -9.74
CA THR A 253 -21.06 18.58 -9.92
C THR A 253 -21.42 18.54 -11.39
N LEU A 254 -22.52 17.85 -11.71
CA LEU A 254 -23.10 17.76 -13.04
C LEU A 254 -24.24 18.77 -13.15
N THR A 255 -24.29 19.54 -14.24
CA THR A 255 -25.36 20.52 -14.47
C THR A 255 -25.93 20.28 -15.87
N PRO A 256 -27.11 19.61 -15.98
CA PRO A 256 -27.81 19.48 -17.25
C PRO A 256 -28.21 20.84 -17.81
N ASP A 257 -28.22 20.98 -19.13
CA ASP A 257 -28.83 22.12 -19.79
C ASP A 257 -30.36 22.07 -19.67
N SER A 258 -31.04 23.19 -19.93
CA SER A 258 -32.50 23.25 -19.91
C SER A 258 -33.12 22.23 -20.86
N GLY A 259 -34.06 21.42 -20.34
CA GLY A 259 -34.72 20.34 -21.10
C GLY A 259 -33.89 19.06 -21.19
N TYR A 260 -32.84 18.92 -20.38
CA TYR A 260 -32.03 17.71 -20.27
C TYR A 260 -31.94 17.23 -18.82
N ALA A 261 -31.71 15.93 -18.66
CA ALA A 261 -31.46 15.29 -17.38
C ALA A 261 -30.16 14.48 -17.44
N ILE A 262 -29.57 14.21 -16.27
CA ILE A 262 -28.41 13.31 -16.16
C ILE A 262 -28.83 11.91 -16.61
N ASP A 263 -28.13 11.35 -17.60
CA ASP A 263 -28.37 10.00 -18.10
C ASP A 263 -27.48 8.98 -17.36
N GLY A 264 -26.22 9.37 -17.07
CA GLY A 264 -25.28 8.55 -16.32
C GLY A 264 -23.86 9.10 -16.30
N VAL A 265 -22.99 8.45 -15.55
CA VAL A 265 -21.57 8.76 -15.46
C VAL A 265 -20.76 7.56 -15.91
N ALA A 266 -19.82 7.78 -16.83
CA ALA A 266 -18.89 6.78 -17.34
C ALA A 266 -17.44 7.25 -17.07
N GLY A 267 -16.46 6.50 -17.60
CA GLY A 267 -15.04 6.85 -17.52
C GLY A 267 -14.19 5.70 -17.00
N THR A 268 -12.95 6.01 -16.67
CA THR A 268 -11.96 5.03 -16.17
C THR A 268 -11.80 5.05 -14.65
N CYS A 269 -12.34 6.06 -13.96
CA CYS A 269 -12.27 6.09 -12.50
C CYS A 269 -13.08 4.94 -11.87
N PRO A 270 -12.64 4.39 -10.73
CA PRO A 270 -13.42 3.43 -9.97
C PRO A 270 -14.85 3.92 -9.73
N ALA A 271 -15.81 3.00 -9.93
CA ALA A 271 -17.23 3.32 -9.90
C ALA A 271 -17.64 3.95 -8.57
N GLY A 272 -18.50 4.97 -8.67
CA GLY A 272 -18.91 5.81 -7.55
C GLY A 272 -20.43 5.90 -7.39
N THR A 273 -20.88 6.92 -6.67
CA THR A 273 -22.30 7.17 -6.40
C THR A 273 -22.73 8.55 -6.89
N LEU A 274 -23.88 8.62 -7.56
CA LEU A 274 -24.54 9.88 -7.95
C LEU A 274 -25.67 10.20 -6.97
N ALA A 275 -25.56 11.32 -6.26
CA ALA A 275 -26.59 11.83 -5.35
C ALA A 275 -27.09 13.19 -5.83
N GLY A 276 -28.31 13.23 -6.35
CA GLY A 276 -28.84 14.43 -7.01
C GLY A 276 -28.01 14.76 -8.25
N ASN A 277 -27.23 15.84 -8.17
CA ASN A 277 -26.35 16.28 -9.24
C ASN A 277 -24.86 16.19 -8.90
N VAL A 278 -24.49 15.56 -7.77
CA VAL A 278 -23.10 15.37 -7.36
C VAL A 278 -22.71 13.90 -7.54
N TYR A 279 -21.69 13.66 -8.35
CA TYR A 279 -21.05 12.36 -8.52
C TYR A 279 -19.78 12.28 -7.67
N THR A 280 -19.68 11.25 -6.83
CA THR A 280 -18.49 10.96 -6.02
C THR A 280 -17.89 9.64 -6.50
N THR A 281 -16.61 9.63 -6.90
CA THR A 281 -15.90 8.43 -7.39
C THR A 281 -15.68 7.40 -6.28
N GLY A 282 -15.27 6.18 -6.65
CA GLY A 282 -14.56 5.29 -5.72
C GLY A 282 -13.16 5.80 -5.37
N ALA A 283 -12.43 5.06 -4.54
CA ALA A 283 -11.06 5.37 -4.14
C ALA A 283 -10.13 5.39 -5.36
N ILE A 284 -9.39 6.49 -5.55
CA ILE A 284 -8.53 6.69 -6.72
C ILE A 284 -7.15 6.06 -6.51
N THR A 285 -6.74 5.19 -7.42
CA THR A 285 -5.44 4.48 -7.35
C THR A 285 -4.52 4.77 -8.55
N ALA A 286 -5.02 5.45 -9.58
CA ALA A 286 -4.30 5.89 -10.77
C ALA A 286 -4.99 7.10 -11.41
N ASP A 287 -4.29 7.81 -12.31
CA ASP A 287 -4.89 8.83 -13.17
C ASP A 287 -6.11 8.28 -13.91
N CYS A 288 -7.21 9.03 -13.89
CA CYS A 288 -8.48 8.54 -14.43
C CYS A 288 -9.41 9.65 -14.94
N THR A 289 -10.50 9.22 -15.57
CA THR A 289 -11.48 10.10 -16.23
C THR A 289 -12.89 9.89 -15.69
N VAL A 290 -13.65 10.98 -15.58
CA VAL A 290 -15.09 11.00 -15.32
C VAL A 290 -15.81 11.65 -16.49
N ILE A 291 -16.78 10.95 -17.07
CA ILE A 291 -17.53 11.39 -18.26
C ILE A 291 -19.01 11.51 -17.90
N ALA A 292 -19.52 12.75 -17.86
CA ALA A 292 -20.93 13.01 -17.63
C ALA A 292 -21.73 12.89 -18.94
N ASN A 293 -22.84 12.16 -18.90
CA ASN A 293 -23.76 12.01 -20.02
C ASN A 293 -25.15 12.55 -19.65
N PHE A 294 -25.78 13.19 -20.62
CA PHE A 294 -27.06 13.87 -20.50
C PHE A 294 -27.99 13.40 -21.61
N ARG A 295 -29.28 13.28 -21.28
CA ARG A 295 -30.33 12.94 -22.25
C ARG A 295 -31.42 14.01 -22.25
N PRO A 296 -32.13 14.21 -23.36
CA PRO A 296 -33.33 15.05 -23.35
C PRO A 296 -34.29 14.58 -22.27
N GLU A 297 -34.87 15.51 -21.52
CA GLU A 297 -36.03 15.22 -20.71
C GLU A 297 -37.15 14.78 -21.65
N ALA A 298 -37.86 13.71 -21.29
CA ALA A 298 -39.14 13.46 -21.90
C ALA A 298 -40.00 14.68 -21.58
N GLY A 299 -40.21 15.56 -22.56
CA GLY A 299 -41.01 16.75 -22.38
C GLY A 299 -42.37 16.36 -21.79
N PRO A 300 -43.10 17.30 -21.15
CA PRO A 300 -44.48 17.02 -20.81
C PRO A 300 -45.16 16.53 -22.10
N GLY A 301 -45.60 15.26 -22.12
CA GLY A 301 -46.32 14.71 -23.25
C GLY A 301 -47.42 15.69 -23.63
N PRO A 302 -47.79 15.80 -24.92
CA PRO A 302 -48.66 16.87 -25.39
C PRO A 302 -49.83 17.01 -24.44
N SER A 303 -49.88 18.14 -23.72
CA SER A 303 -51.01 18.47 -22.88
C SER A 303 -52.22 18.40 -23.80
N VAL A 304 -53.07 17.39 -23.61
CA VAL A 304 -54.33 17.31 -24.32
C VAL A 304 -55.06 18.58 -23.92
N LEU A 305 -55.11 19.56 -24.84
CA LEU A 305 -55.99 20.70 -24.68
C LEU A 305 -57.39 20.10 -24.61
N GLU A 306 -57.93 19.96 -23.40
CA GLU A 306 -59.35 19.70 -23.23
C GLU A 306 -60.08 20.85 -23.93
N ILE A 307 -60.66 20.55 -25.09
CA ILE A 307 -61.53 21.48 -25.81
C ILE A 307 -62.66 21.80 -24.81
N PRO A 308 -62.88 23.08 -24.45
CA PRO A 308 -63.98 23.41 -23.57
C PRO A 308 -65.26 22.96 -24.26
N THR A 309 -65.95 22.00 -23.64
CA THR A 309 -67.28 21.58 -24.06
C THR A 309 -68.19 22.79 -23.93
N LEU A 310 -68.61 23.36 -25.06
CA LEU A 310 -69.60 24.43 -25.09
C LEU A 310 -70.86 23.94 -24.37
N ALA A 311 -71.25 24.67 -23.33
CA ALA A 311 -72.43 24.38 -22.51
C ALA A 311 -73.69 24.27 -23.39
N PRO A 312 -74.65 23.39 -23.04
CA PRO A 312 -75.82 23.14 -23.85
C PRO A 312 -76.87 24.22 -23.57
N VAL A 313 -76.87 25.29 -24.37
CA VAL A 313 -78.07 26.11 -24.52
C VAL A 313 -78.35 26.33 -26.00
N GLY A 314 -79.38 25.61 -26.48
CA GLY A 314 -80.13 26.01 -27.66
C GLY A 314 -79.98 25.09 -28.87
N GLY A 315 -81.06 24.36 -29.17
CA GLY A 315 -81.38 24.04 -30.56
C GLY A 315 -81.61 22.58 -30.88
N ALA A 316 -82.69 22.00 -30.35
CA ALA A 316 -83.47 21.06 -31.15
C ALA A 316 -83.91 21.78 -32.44
N LEU A 317 -83.63 21.20 -33.60
CA LEU A 317 -84.39 21.35 -34.85
C LEU A 317 -83.79 20.43 -35.93
N LEU A 318 -84.64 19.53 -36.45
CA LEU A 318 -84.67 18.93 -37.81
C LEU A 318 -83.31 18.50 -38.44
N GLY A 319 -83.02 17.22 -38.68
CA GLY A 319 -83.80 16.31 -39.51
C GLY A 319 -83.62 16.61 -41.00
N LEU A 320 -82.68 15.92 -41.68
CA LEU A 320 -82.84 15.22 -42.97
C LEU A 320 -81.52 14.98 -43.73
N ALA A 321 -81.39 13.73 -44.19
CA ALA A 321 -80.83 13.27 -45.47
C ALA A 321 -79.30 13.42 -45.75
N LEU A 322 -78.62 12.28 -45.64
CA LEU A 322 -77.49 11.92 -46.52
C LEU A 322 -77.76 10.51 -47.08
N VAL A 323 -78.25 10.44 -48.32
CA VAL A 323 -78.05 9.28 -49.19
C VAL A 323 -77.21 9.76 -50.37
N GLY A 324 -76.10 9.05 -50.58
CA GLY A 324 -74.94 9.47 -51.35
C GLY A 324 -75.16 9.59 -52.85
N LEU A 325 -74.31 10.43 -53.43
CA LEU A 325 -74.18 10.70 -54.86
C LEU A 325 -72.72 10.46 -55.27
N GLY A 326 -72.53 9.60 -56.29
CA GLY A 326 -71.29 9.44 -57.06
C GLY A 326 -70.40 8.28 -56.57
N LEU A 327 -69.87 7.39 -57.40
CA LEU A 327 -69.69 7.38 -58.85
C LEU A 327 -69.61 5.93 -59.33
N GLY A 328 -69.96 5.67 -60.60
CA GLY A 328 -69.23 4.63 -61.32
C GLY A 328 -69.96 3.87 -62.42
N VAL A 329 -69.62 4.27 -63.66
CA VAL A 329 -69.42 3.39 -64.81
C VAL A 329 -70.61 3.13 -65.75
N LEU A 330 -70.52 3.88 -66.85
CA LEU A 330 -70.99 3.65 -68.21
C LEU A 330 -71.07 2.17 -68.68
N ARG A 331 -72.22 1.89 -69.32
CA ARG A 331 -72.34 1.34 -70.70
C ARG A 331 -72.17 -0.18 -70.89
N ARG A 332 -73.30 -0.87 -71.14
CA ARG A 332 -73.57 -1.46 -72.47
C ARG A 332 -75.04 -1.85 -72.67
N ARG A 333 -75.42 -1.85 -73.95
CA ARG A 333 -76.76 -1.83 -74.55
C ARG A 333 -77.42 -3.22 -74.62
N ARG A 334 -78.76 -3.18 -74.52
CA ARG A 334 -79.82 -3.85 -75.31
C ARG A 334 -79.70 -5.34 -75.66
N GLY A 335 -80.76 -6.06 -75.34
CA GLY A 335 -81.25 -7.25 -76.05
C GLY A 335 -82.50 -7.77 -75.34
N ALA A 336 -83.56 -7.98 -76.11
CA ALA A 336 -84.88 -8.46 -75.66
C ALA A 336 -84.83 -9.90 -75.10
#